data_AF-A0A1H1KG66-F1
#
_entry.id   AF-A0A1H1KG66-F1
#
_cell.length_a   1.000
_cell.length_b   1.000
_cell.length_c   1.000
_cell.angle_alpha   90.00
_cell.angle_beta   90.00
_cell.angle_gamma   90.00
#
_symmetry.space_group_name_H-M   'P 1'
#
loop_
_entity.id
_entity.type
_entity.pdbx_description
1 polymer ?
#
loop_
_entity_poly.entity_id
_entity_poly.type
_entity_poly.pdbx_seq_one_letter_code
_entity_poly.pdbx_strand_id
1 'polypeptide(L)'
;MATAPKEPASKAAIRSRTIRRASAAKRKPAASAARKEARDARPRKAASETNVSMRISLAALNLISSAAASEGKTRTEFMLESARRRATEVLLERRLFVLDDEQHAAFIHVLDNPPAPSARLRRLMSAPSPWEE
;
A
#
# COMPACT_ATOMS: atom_id res chain seq x y z
N MET A 1 -28.00 52.58 15.07
CA MET A 1 -28.23 53.77 14.23
C MET A 1 -27.03 53.90 13.30
N ALA A 2 -27.22 53.58 12.02
CA ALA A 2 -27.20 54.54 10.89
C ALA A 2 -25.76 54.98 10.54
N THR A 3 -25.25 54.92 9.32
CA THR A 3 -25.80 54.66 7.99
C THR A 3 -24.60 54.43 7.04
N ALA A 4 -24.78 53.58 6.02
CA ALA A 4 -24.02 53.65 4.75
C ALA A 4 -24.26 55.04 4.09
N PRO A 5 -23.58 55.52 3.02
CA PRO A 5 -23.24 54.82 1.76
C PRO A 5 -21.87 55.31 1.17
N LYS A 6 -21.38 55.03 -0.05
CA LYS A 6 -21.98 55.25 -1.37
C LYS A 6 -20.98 54.80 -2.48
N GLU A 7 -21.29 53.70 -3.17
CA GLU A 7 -21.05 53.56 -4.63
C GLU A 7 -21.99 54.56 -5.37
N PRO A 8 -21.88 54.94 -6.68
CA PRO A 8 -21.35 54.14 -7.79
C PRO A 8 -20.78 54.89 -9.04
N ALA A 9 -20.39 54.08 -10.04
CA ALA A 9 -20.64 54.21 -11.48
C ALA A 9 -20.05 55.38 -12.31
N SER A 10 -19.33 55.00 -13.37
CA SER A 10 -19.40 55.66 -14.69
C SER A 10 -18.94 54.64 -15.75
N LYS A 11 -19.85 54.04 -16.52
CA LYS A 11 -20.45 54.48 -17.80
C LYS A 11 -19.57 54.22 -19.03
N ALA A 12 -20.25 53.58 -19.98
CA ALA A 12 -20.16 53.75 -21.43
C ALA A 12 -18.95 53.15 -22.16
N ALA A 13 -19.23 52.23 -23.08
CA ALA A 13 -19.33 52.60 -24.49
C ALA A 13 -19.91 51.43 -25.31
N ILE A 14 -20.95 51.76 -26.07
CA ILE A 14 -21.56 50.95 -27.13
C ILE A 14 -20.91 51.37 -28.45
N ARG A 15 -20.61 50.40 -29.34
CA ARG A 15 -20.58 50.46 -30.82
C ARG A 15 -19.84 49.21 -31.32
N SER A 16 -20.16 48.47 -32.36
CA SER A 16 -21.28 48.38 -33.30
C SER A 16 -21.05 47.08 -34.10
N ARG A 17 -22.13 46.36 -34.46
CA ARG A 17 -22.41 45.65 -35.73
C ARG A 17 -21.18 45.22 -36.58
N THR A 18 -21.04 43.96 -37.01
CA THR A 18 -21.69 43.46 -38.24
C THR A 18 -21.48 41.94 -38.47
N ILE A 19 -22.60 41.29 -38.75
CA ILE A 19 -22.95 40.09 -39.55
C ILE A 19 -21.89 39.51 -40.53
N ARG A 20 -21.66 38.17 -40.53
CA ARG A 20 -22.10 37.18 -41.57
C ARG A 20 -21.35 35.82 -41.51
N ARG A 21 -22.19 34.78 -41.42
CA ARG A 21 -22.29 33.57 -42.27
C ARG A 21 -21.29 32.40 -42.12
N ALA A 22 -21.91 31.21 -42.22
CA ALA A 22 -21.36 29.89 -42.55
C ALA A 22 -20.57 29.19 -41.43
N SER A 23 -20.57 27.88 -41.26
CA SER A 23 -21.38 26.74 -41.73
C SER A 23 -20.76 25.51 -41.04
N ALA A 24 -21.58 24.51 -40.74
CA ALA A 24 -21.27 23.07 -40.66
C ALA A 24 -19.94 22.59 -40.00
N ALA A 25 -20.09 21.81 -38.92
CA ALA A 25 -19.58 20.43 -38.79
C ALA A 25 -19.30 20.13 -37.31
N LYS A 26 -20.33 19.62 -36.61
CA LYS A 26 -20.19 19.18 -35.22
C LYS A 26 -19.46 17.83 -35.22
N ARG A 27 -18.20 17.85 -34.79
CA ARG A 27 -17.34 16.69 -34.56
C ARG A 27 -17.93 15.77 -33.49
N LYS A 28 -17.72 14.46 -33.67
CA LYS A 28 -18.04 13.32 -32.78
C LYS A 28 -17.72 13.57 -31.29
N PRO A 29 -18.52 13.08 -30.33
CA PRO A 29 -18.09 12.93 -28.94
C PRO A 29 -17.83 11.45 -28.61
N ALA A 30 -16.57 11.06 -28.40
CA ALA A 30 -16.22 9.72 -27.88
C ALA A 30 -14.91 9.74 -27.08
N ALA A 31 -14.71 10.77 -26.24
CA ALA A 31 -13.50 10.89 -25.41
C ALA A 31 -13.79 11.32 -23.96
N SER A 32 -15.01 11.11 -23.45
CA SER A 32 -15.34 11.35 -22.03
C SER A 32 -15.30 10.10 -21.16
N ALA A 33 -15.21 8.89 -21.73
CA ALA A 33 -15.13 7.64 -20.98
C ALA A 33 -13.71 7.34 -20.46
N ALA A 34 -12.66 7.70 -21.20
CA ALA A 34 -11.26 7.43 -20.83
C ALA A 34 -10.69 8.36 -19.73
N ARG A 35 -11.46 9.35 -19.25
CA ARG A 35 -11.03 10.24 -18.15
C ARG A 35 -11.33 9.69 -16.75
N LYS A 36 -12.07 8.57 -16.65
CA LYS A 36 -12.51 8.01 -15.36
C LYS A 36 -11.54 6.98 -14.79
N GLU A 37 -10.81 6.24 -15.64
CA GLU A 37 -9.84 5.21 -15.23
C GLU A 37 -8.46 5.76 -14.84
N ALA A 38 -8.15 7.02 -15.17
CA ALA A 38 -6.88 7.65 -14.80
C ALA A 38 -6.86 8.26 -13.39
N ARG A 39 -7.92 8.10 -12.57
CA ARG A 39 -7.99 8.65 -11.21
C ARG A 39 -7.58 7.68 -10.09
N ASP A 40 -7.46 6.38 -10.37
CA ASP A 40 -7.06 5.39 -9.36
C ASP A 40 -5.56 5.07 -9.34
N ALA A 41 -4.76 5.73 -10.19
CA ALA A 41 -3.31 5.77 -10.03
C ALA A 41 -2.90 6.79 -8.96
N ARG A 42 -3.47 6.68 -7.75
CA ARG A 42 -2.93 7.39 -6.59
C ARG A 42 -1.58 6.73 -6.29
N PRO A 43 -0.46 7.48 -6.18
CA PRO A 43 0.79 6.88 -5.75
C PRO A 43 0.53 6.24 -4.38
N ARG A 44 0.67 4.91 -4.29
CA ARG A 44 0.71 4.20 -3.00
C ARG A 44 1.77 4.94 -2.17
N LYS A 45 1.35 5.64 -1.11
CA LYS A 45 2.24 6.46 -0.27
C LYS A 45 3.53 5.69 -0.04
N ALA A 46 4.61 6.18 -0.62
CA ALA A 46 5.94 5.66 -0.37
C ALA A 46 6.21 5.76 1.14
N ALA A 47 6.61 4.64 1.75
CA ALA A 47 7.19 4.48 3.08
C ALA A 47 6.84 5.60 4.09
N SER A 48 5.69 5.48 4.77
CA SER A 48 5.46 6.33 5.94
C SER A 48 6.25 5.78 7.12
N GLU A 49 7.32 6.48 7.49
CA GLU A 49 7.93 6.35 8.82
C GLU A 49 6.84 6.53 9.88
N THR A 50 6.78 5.60 10.83
CA THR A 50 5.78 5.60 11.90
C THR A 50 6.50 5.59 13.25
N ASN A 51 6.06 6.43 14.17
CA ASN A 51 6.62 6.46 15.52
C ASN A 51 6.16 5.25 16.33
N VAL A 52 7.07 4.65 17.08
CA VAL A 52 6.79 3.57 18.02
C VAL A 52 7.02 4.07 19.44
N SER A 53 5.97 4.08 20.25
CA SER A 53 6.02 4.41 21.68
C SER A 53 5.81 3.15 22.50
N MET A 54 6.72 2.87 23.44
CA MET A 54 6.69 1.67 24.27
C MET A 54 7.11 1.98 25.71
N ARG A 55 6.55 1.25 26.66
CA ARG A 55 6.98 1.26 28.06
C ARG A 55 7.96 0.11 28.28
N ILE A 56 9.07 0.42 28.93
CA ILE A 56 10.14 -0.54 29.23
C ILE A 56 10.54 -0.39 30.70
N SER A 57 10.89 -1.50 31.33
CA SER A 57 11.43 -1.45 32.69
C SER A 57 12.82 -0.82 32.69
N LEU A 58 13.20 -0.20 33.81
CA LEU A 58 14.52 0.40 33.96
C LEU A 58 15.64 -0.65 33.82
N ALA A 59 15.42 -1.86 34.36
CA ALA A 59 16.35 -2.97 34.23
C ALA A 59 16.60 -3.36 32.77
N ALA A 60 15.53 -3.48 31.97
CA ALA A 60 15.65 -3.78 30.54
C ALA A 60 16.34 -2.65 29.78
N LEU A 61 16.01 -1.39 30.08
CA LEU A 61 16.65 -0.24 29.44
C LEU A 61 18.15 -0.18 29.75
N ASN A 62 18.57 -0.48 30.98
CA ASN A 62 19.98 -0.49 31.36
C ASN A 62 20.75 -1.59 30.63
N LEU A 63 20.17 -2.79 30.52
CA LEU A 63 20.76 -3.90 29.77
C LEU A 63 20.92 -3.52 28.29
N ILE A 64 19.86 -3.00 27.67
CA ILE A 64 19.89 -2.59 26.26
C ILE A 64 20.89 -1.46 26.03
N SER A 65 20.96 -0.49 26.94
CA SER A 65 21.90 0.62 26.84
C SER A 65 23.36 0.15 26.92
N SER A 66 23.63 -0.85 27.76
CA SER A 66 24.97 -1.43 27.90
C SER A 66 25.36 -2.22 26.65
N ALA A 67 24.43 -2.99 26.08
CA ALA A 67 24.64 -3.70 24.81
C ALA A 67 24.86 -2.74 23.65
N ALA A 68 24.03 -1.70 23.51
CA ALA A 68 24.18 -0.67 22.49
C ALA A 68 25.54 0.05 22.60
N ALA A 69 25.97 0.39 23.82
CA ALA A 69 27.27 1.00 24.07
C ALA A 69 28.43 0.07 23.67
N SER A 70 28.33 -1.23 23.92
CA SER A 70 29.35 -2.21 23.51
C SER A 70 29.51 -2.33 21.99
N GLU A 71 28.45 -2.05 21.23
CA GLU A 71 28.47 -2.03 19.76
C GLU A 71 28.72 -0.62 19.18
N GLY A 72 28.86 0.40 20.02
CA GLY A 72 29.01 1.80 19.58
C GLY A 72 27.77 2.39 18.91
N LYS A 73 26.58 1.83 19.17
CA LYS A 73 25.30 2.23 18.55
C LYS A 73 24.44 3.05 19.50
N THR A 74 23.50 3.81 18.94
CA THR A 74 22.48 4.46 19.77
C THR A 74 21.47 3.43 20.29
N ARG A 75 20.80 3.74 21.41
CA ARG A 75 19.78 2.86 22.01
C ARG A 75 18.67 2.51 21.01
N THR A 76 18.18 3.51 20.28
CA THR A 76 17.10 3.36 19.30
C THR A 76 17.53 2.51 18.11
N GLU A 77 18.74 2.74 17.60
CA GLU A 77 19.32 1.98 16.49
C GLU A 77 19.49 0.51 16.86
N PHE A 78 20.08 0.24 18.03
CA PHE A 78 20.25 -1.12 18.54
C PHE A 78 18.90 -1.83 18.70
N MET A 79 17.89 -1.17 19.27
CA MET A 79 16.55 -1.75 19.41
C MET A 79 15.90 -2.04 18.05
N LEU A 80 15.99 -1.13 17.09
CA LEU A 80 15.39 -1.28 15.77
C LEU A 80 16.05 -2.44 15.00
N GLU A 81 17.39 -2.49 14.99
CA GLU A 81 18.14 -3.55 14.31
C GLU A 81 17.88 -4.91 14.94
N SER A 82 17.91 -4.99 16.28
CA SER A 82 17.62 -6.21 17.02
C SER A 82 16.20 -6.72 16.75
N ALA A 83 15.21 -5.82 16.77
CA ALA A 83 13.82 -6.15 16.48
C ALA A 83 13.66 -6.66 15.03
N ARG A 84 14.30 -5.98 14.06
CA ARG A 84 14.28 -6.40 12.66
C ARG A 84 14.89 -7.78 12.49
N ARG A 85 16.10 -8.00 13.03
CA ARG A 85 16.80 -9.29 12.94
C ARG A 85 15.94 -10.41 13.52
N ARG A 86 15.39 -10.20 14.72
CA ARG A 86 14.54 -11.22 15.37
C ARG A 86 13.26 -11.47 14.58
N ALA A 87 12.62 -10.44 14.04
CA ALA A 87 11.44 -10.61 13.19
C ALA A 87 11.77 -11.44 11.94
N THR A 88 12.90 -11.18 11.29
CA THR A 88 13.36 -11.97 10.14
C THR A 88 13.62 -13.42 10.51
N GLU A 89 14.34 -13.68 11.60
CA GLU A 89 14.58 -15.04 12.10
C GLU A 89 13.27 -15.80 12.32
N VAL A 90 12.30 -15.20 13.02
CA VAL A 90 11.00 -15.82 13.31
C VAL A 90 10.21 -16.10 12.03
N LEU A 91 10.29 -15.23 11.03
CA LEU A 91 9.64 -15.45 9.73
C LEU A 91 10.31 -16.56 8.92
N LEU A 92 11.64 -16.71 9.04
CA LEU A 92 12.39 -17.77 8.38
C LEU A 92 12.20 -19.13 9.05
N GLU A 93 12.09 -19.17 10.38
CA GLU A 93 11.89 -20.40 11.17
C GLU A 93 10.60 -21.13 10.75
N ARG A 94 9.59 -20.39 10.28
CA ARG A 94 8.33 -20.96 9.74
C ARG A 94 8.47 -21.75 8.43
N ARG A 95 9.67 -21.83 7.84
CA ARG A 95 9.91 -22.54 6.57
C ARG A 95 10.72 -23.82 6.71
N LEU A 96 11.16 -24.17 7.92
CA LEU A 96 11.96 -25.37 8.14
C LEU A 96 11.07 -26.54 8.57
N PHE A 97 10.91 -27.52 7.69
CA PHE A 97 10.33 -28.82 8.03
C PHE A 97 11.45 -29.81 8.27
N VAL A 98 11.66 -30.18 9.54
CA VAL A 98 12.59 -31.25 9.89
C VAL A 98 11.81 -32.55 9.81
N LEU A 99 12.25 -33.44 8.92
CA LEU A 99 11.68 -34.77 8.71
C LEU A 99 12.73 -35.80 9.17
N ASP A 100 12.28 -36.84 9.88
CA ASP A 100 13.11 -38.04 10.04
C ASP A 100 13.21 -38.83 8.72
N ASP A 101 14.07 -39.85 8.67
CA ASP A 101 14.34 -40.61 7.44
C ASP A 101 13.07 -41.28 6.86
N GLU A 102 12.16 -41.74 7.73
CA GLU A 102 10.91 -42.40 7.32
C GLU A 102 9.91 -41.39 6.75
N GLN A 103 9.75 -40.25 7.43
CA GLN A 103 8.93 -39.13 6.97
C GLN A 103 9.46 -38.55 5.66
N HIS A 104 10.78 -38.46 5.50
CA HIS A 104 11.42 -38.00 4.27
C HIS A 104 11.14 -38.97 3.12
N ALA A 105 11.31 -40.29 3.33
CA ALA A 105 11.01 -41.29 2.31
C ALA A 105 9.53 -41.28 1.89
N ALA A 106 8.61 -41.18 2.85
CA ALA A 106 7.18 -41.06 2.58
C ALA A 106 6.84 -39.78 1.80
N PHE A 107 7.48 -38.66 2.14
CA PHE A 107 7.32 -37.39 1.44
C PHE A 107 7.78 -37.48 -0.02
N ILE A 108 8.97 -38.04 -0.28
CA ILE A 108 9.48 -38.25 -1.64
C ILE A 108 8.56 -39.16 -2.45
N HIS A 109 8.09 -40.26 -1.87
CA HIS A 109 7.17 -41.17 -2.55
C HIS A 109 5.87 -40.47 -3.02
N VAL A 110 5.31 -39.59 -2.19
CA VAL A 110 4.09 -38.81 -2.53
C VAL A 110 4.38 -37.75 -3.60
N LEU A 111 5.58 -37.17 -3.63
CA LEU A 111 5.98 -36.23 -4.68
C LEU A 111 6.16 -36.93 -6.03
N ASP A 112 6.77 -38.11 -6.04
CA ASP A 112 7.00 -38.87 -7.27
C ASP A 112 5.72 -39.53 -7.80
N ASN A 113 4.80 -39.91 -6.89
CA ASN A 113 3.52 -40.55 -7.22
C ASN A 113 2.36 -39.74 -6.65
N PRO A 114 2.05 -38.56 -7.22
CA PRO A 114 1.01 -37.70 -6.70
C PRO A 114 -0.35 -38.39 -6.79
N PRO A 115 -1.14 -38.45 -5.70
CA PRO A 115 -2.46 -39.04 -5.73
C PRO A 115 -3.42 -38.22 -6.60
N ALA A 116 -4.41 -38.88 -7.19
CA ALA A 116 -5.42 -38.20 -8.00
C ALA A 116 -6.15 -37.13 -7.17
N PRO A 117 -6.38 -35.92 -7.71
CA PRO A 117 -6.97 -34.81 -6.97
C PRO A 117 -8.39 -35.15 -6.52
N SER A 118 -8.63 -34.99 -5.22
CA SER A 118 -9.96 -35.23 -4.64
C SER A 118 -11.01 -34.27 -5.21
N ALA A 119 -12.29 -34.67 -5.19
CA ALA A 119 -13.40 -33.80 -5.62
C ALA A 119 -13.44 -32.46 -4.84
N ARG A 120 -13.06 -32.48 -3.55
CA ARG A 120 -12.97 -31.29 -2.70
C ARG A 120 -11.82 -30.36 -3.13
N LEU A 121 -10.65 -30.92 -3.47
CA LEU A 121 -9.53 -30.15 -3.98
C LEU A 121 -9.86 -29.47 -5.31
N ARG A 122 -10.52 -30.19 -6.23
CA ARG A 122 -10.99 -29.62 -7.50
C ARG A 122 -11.93 -28.43 -7.29
N ARG A 123 -12.92 -28.58 -6.39
CA ARG A 123 -13.85 -27.50 -6.04
C ARG A 123 -13.14 -26.28 -5.44
N LEU A 124 -12.11 -26.49 -4.61
CA LEU A 124 -11.33 -25.40 -4.02
C LEU A 124 -10.50 -24.64 -5.08
N MET A 125 -9.83 -25.37 -5.98
CA MET A 125 -9.03 -24.76 -7.05
C MET A 125 -9.86 -23.99 -8.09
N SER A 126 -11.16 -24.29 -8.20
CA SER A 126 -12.10 -23.55 -9.07
C SER A 126 -12.78 -22.36 -8.39
N ALA A 127 -12.57 -22.15 -7.09
CA ALA A 127 -13.13 -21.00 -6.38
C ALA A 127 -12.30 -19.74 -6.66
N PRO A 128 -12.92 -18.57 -6.79
CA PRO A 128 -12.20 -17.31 -6.96
C PRO A 128 -11.32 -17.03 -5.74
N SER A 129 -10.12 -16.49 -5.98
CA SER A 129 -9.16 -16.18 -4.93
C SER A 129 -9.68 -15.01 -4.07
N PRO A 130 -9.64 -15.10 -2.72
CA PRO A 130 -10.14 -14.05 -1.81
C PRO A 130 -9.46 -12.68 -1.88
N TRP A 131 -8.44 -12.49 -2.72
CA TRP A 131 -7.58 -11.30 -2.78
C TRP A 131 -7.51 -10.67 -4.17
N GLU A 132 -8.36 -11.10 -5.12
CA GLU A 132 -8.49 -10.54 -6.47
C GLU A 132 -9.55 -9.42 -6.55
N GLU A 133 -9.84 -8.74 -5.43
CA GLU A 133 -10.59 -7.48 -5.45
C GLU A 133 -9.74 -6.29 -5.92
#